data_AF-A0A8W8LRZ3-F1
#
_entry.id   AF-A0A8W8LRZ3-F1
#
_cell.length_a   1.000
_cell.length_b   1.000
_cell.length_c   1.000
_cell.angle_alpha   90.00
_cell.angle_beta   90.00
_cell.angle_gamma   90.00
#
_symmetry.space_group_name_H-M   'P 1'
#
loop_
_entity.id
_entity.type
_entity.pdbx_description
1 polymer ?
#
loop_
_entity_poly.entity_id
_entity_poly.type
_entity_poly.pdbx_seq_one_letter_code
_entity_poly.pdbx_strand_id
1 'polypeptide(L)'
;MHNWYDNSFAVPCKQLCQRWSTSADNDLDQFDSSDLTSMAPLQVVECLGLLVEDPPLSLIKIQKMNELYKLNVTKNSEFKFRWLRLCIKAQWKEAIPKVLEFINEQGRMRLVRTLYRDLYGWEDARPTAIDNFKKHRGEMHHILETMLSTDLKLG
;
A
#
# COMPACT_ATOMS: atom_id res chain seq x y z
N MET A 1 -25.46 -29.27 -8.68
CA MET A 1 -24.32 -28.35 -8.82
C MET A 1 -24.15 -27.63 -7.50
N HIS A 2 -23.15 -28.02 -6.71
CA HIS A 2 -22.90 -27.45 -5.40
C HIS A 2 -21.86 -26.33 -5.57
N ASN A 3 -22.22 -25.08 -5.29
CA ASN A 3 -21.29 -23.97 -5.25
C ASN A 3 -20.64 -23.94 -3.85
N TRP A 4 -19.50 -24.60 -3.70
CA TRP A 4 -18.66 -24.51 -2.50
C TRP A 4 -17.72 -23.29 -2.61
N TYR A 5 -18.26 -22.08 -2.44
CA TYR A 5 -17.46 -20.97 -1.94
C TYR A 5 -17.95 -20.67 -0.52
N ASP A 6 -17.18 -21.13 0.46
CA ASP A 6 -17.39 -20.73 1.85
C ASP A 6 -17.05 -19.25 1.99
N ASN A 7 -18.06 -18.40 1.82
CA ASN A 7 -17.95 -16.95 1.93
C ASN A 7 -17.70 -16.49 3.38
N SER A 8 -17.67 -17.38 4.38
CA SER A 8 -17.38 -17.01 5.77
C SER A 8 -16.02 -16.32 5.91
N PHE A 9 -15.04 -16.69 5.07
CA PHE A 9 -13.72 -16.06 5.05
C PHE A 9 -13.72 -14.65 4.43
N ALA A 10 -14.67 -14.30 3.58
CA ALA A 10 -14.66 -13.01 2.88
C ALA A 10 -15.49 -11.93 3.60
N VAL A 11 -16.47 -12.32 4.42
CA VAL A 11 -17.45 -11.39 4.99
C VAL A 11 -16.83 -10.36 5.95
N PRO A 12 -16.00 -10.74 6.94
CA PRO A 12 -15.43 -9.76 7.89
C PRO A 12 -14.50 -8.75 7.21
N CYS A 13 -13.69 -9.22 6.25
CA CYS A 13 -12.79 -8.40 5.44
C CYS A 13 -13.54 -7.34 4.65
N LYS A 14 -14.57 -7.76 3.90
CA LYS A 14 -15.35 -6.85 3.06
C LYS A 14 -16.10 -5.82 3.91
N GLN A 15 -16.61 -6.21 5.07
CA GLN A 15 -17.28 -5.31 5.99
C GLN A 15 -16.34 -4.23 6.54
N LEU A 16 -15.15 -4.61 7.01
CA LEU A 16 -14.18 -3.64 7.53
C LEU A 16 -13.70 -2.68 6.43
N CYS A 17 -13.40 -3.21 5.25
CA CYS A 17 -13.04 -2.41 4.08
C CYS A 17 -14.13 -1.41 3.71
N GLN A 18 -15.38 -1.87 3.61
CA GLN A 18 -16.52 -1.01 3.31
C GLN A 18 -16.65 0.10 4.35
N ARG A 19 -16.53 -0.21 5.65
CA ARG A 19 -16.57 0.79 6.73
C ARG A 19 -15.49 1.85 6.55
N TRP A 20 -14.24 1.47 6.26
CA TRP A 20 -13.16 2.43 5.99
C TRP A 20 -13.43 3.28 4.75
N SER A 21 -13.91 2.69 3.66
CA SER A 21 -14.23 3.42 2.43
C SER A 21 -15.40 4.40 2.61
N THR A 22 -16.45 4.03 3.35
CA THR A 22 -17.67 4.85 3.49
C THR A 22 -17.72 5.79 4.69
N SER A 23 -16.86 5.60 5.70
CA SER A 23 -16.82 6.48 6.88
C SER A 23 -16.50 7.92 6.50
N ALA A 24 -17.00 8.88 7.26
CA ALA A 24 -16.56 10.27 7.16
C ALA A 24 -15.30 10.48 8.01
N ASP A 25 -14.50 11.50 7.71
CA ASP A 25 -13.25 11.78 8.45
C ASP A 25 -13.49 12.17 9.92
N ASN A 26 -14.72 12.55 10.29
CA ASN A 26 -15.14 12.84 11.67
C ASN A 26 -15.81 11.65 12.36
N ASP A 27 -15.95 10.50 11.69
CA ASP A 27 -16.60 9.29 12.22
C ASP A 27 -15.59 8.13 12.27
N LEU A 28 -14.39 8.41 12.81
CA LEU A 28 -13.31 7.43 12.90
C LEU A 28 -13.20 6.75 14.27
N ASP A 29 -13.98 7.20 15.25
CA ASP A 29 -14.04 6.60 16.60
C ASP A 29 -14.80 5.26 16.61
N GLN A 30 -15.48 4.93 15.51
CA GLN A 30 -16.10 3.61 15.32
C GLN A 30 -15.08 2.47 15.11
N PHE A 31 -13.81 2.79 14.86
CA PHE A 31 -12.76 1.81 14.60
C PHE A 31 -11.89 1.59 15.83
N ASP A 32 -11.45 0.35 16.01
CA ASP A 32 -10.64 -0.02 17.16
C ASP A 32 -9.62 -1.10 16.79
N SER A 33 -8.55 -1.23 17.58
CA SER A 33 -7.46 -2.18 17.28
C SER A 33 -7.89 -3.64 17.19
N SER A 34 -9.04 -4.01 17.77
CA SER A 34 -9.62 -5.35 17.72
C SER A 34 -10.32 -5.67 16.40
N ASP A 35 -10.60 -4.68 15.54
CA ASP A 35 -11.19 -4.90 14.19
C ASP A 35 -10.40 -5.94 13.38
N LEU A 36 -9.07 -5.98 13.53
CA LEU A 36 -8.20 -6.94 12.86
C LEU A 36 -7.96 -8.23 13.65
N THR A 37 -8.30 -8.30 14.93
CA THR A 37 -8.00 -9.47 15.78
C THR A 37 -8.84 -10.69 15.43
N SER A 38 -10.04 -10.47 14.90
CA SER A 38 -10.92 -11.52 14.38
C SER A 38 -10.56 -11.95 12.95
N MET A 39 -9.59 -11.27 12.32
CA MET A 39 -9.22 -11.50 10.93
C MET A 39 -7.94 -12.34 10.79
N ALA A 40 -8.00 -13.37 9.95
CA ALA A 40 -6.83 -14.09 9.49
C ALA A 40 -5.89 -13.16 8.68
N PRO A 41 -4.56 -13.37 8.70
CA PRO A 41 -3.62 -12.51 8.00
C PRO A 41 -3.92 -12.30 6.50
N LEU A 42 -4.39 -13.35 5.81
CA LEU A 42 -4.76 -13.27 4.40
C LEU A 42 -6.01 -12.40 4.17
N GLN A 43 -6.96 -12.36 5.11
CA GLN A 43 -8.11 -11.47 5.04
C GLN A 43 -7.68 -10.00 5.16
N VAL A 44 -6.70 -9.71 6.01
CA VAL A 44 -6.19 -8.34 6.14
C VAL A 44 -5.46 -7.90 4.87
N VAL A 45 -4.64 -8.79 4.29
CA VAL A 45 -3.99 -8.55 3.00
C VAL A 45 -5.01 -8.31 1.89
N GLU A 46 -6.08 -9.09 1.84
CA GLU A 46 -7.17 -8.89 0.89
C GLU A 46 -7.87 -7.55 1.12
N CYS A 47 -8.14 -7.17 2.38
CA CYS A 47 -8.79 -5.90 2.67
C CYS A 47 -7.93 -4.72 2.22
N LEU A 48 -6.65 -4.70 2.57
CA LEU A 48 -5.74 -3.65 2.10
C LEU A 48 -5.66 -3.63 0.56
N GLY A 49 -5.81 -4.79 -0.10
CA GLY A 49 -5.88 -4.88 -1.56
C GLY A 49 -7.11 -4.16 -2.12
N LEU A 50 -8.29 -4.42 -1.56
CA LEU A 50 -9.54 -3.76 -1.97
C LEU A 50 -9.46 -2.23 -1.79
N LEU A 51 -8.95 -1.77 -0.64
CA LEU A 51 -8.79 -0.34 -0.37
C LEU A 51 -7.81 0.36 -1.33
N VAL A 52 -6.84 -0.37 -1.89
CA VAL A 52 -5.91 0.19 -2.88
C VAL A 52 -6.60 0.41 -4.23
N GLU A 53 -7.54 -0.45 -4.60
CA GLU A 53 -8.28 -0.37 -5.87
C GLU A 53 -9.44 0.64 -5.81
N ASP A 54 -9.96 0.91 -4.60
CA ASP A 54 -10.95 1.96 -4.34
C ASP A 54 -10.38 3.39 -4.54
N PRO A 55 -11.25 4.42 -4.61
CA PRO A 55 -10.82 5.81 -4.54
C PRO A 55 -9.91 6.06 -3.32
N PRO A 56 -8.86 6.89 -3.46
CA PRO A 56 -7.92 7.12 -2.37
C PRO A 56 -8.60 7.56 -1.08
N LEU A 57 -8.29 6.87 0.03
CA LEU A 57 -8.70 7.30 1.35
C LEU A 57 -8.02 8.63 1.73
N SER A 58 -8.66 9.40 2.60
CA SER A 58 -8.08 10.62 3.14
C SER A 58 -6.83 10.31 3.97
N LEU A 59 -5.94 11.31 4.08
CA LEU A 59 -4.75 11.21 4.92
C LEU A 59 -5.11 10.91 6.38
N ILE A 60 -6.19 11.51 6.89
CA ILE A 60 -6.68 11.32 8.26
C ILE A 60 -7.02 9.86 8.50
N LYS A 61 -7.75 9.22 7.58
CA LYS A 61 -8.08 7.78 7.66
C LYS A 61 -6.83 6.91 7.66
N ILE A 62 -5.89 7.15 6.75
CA ILE A 62 -4.64 6.37 6.69
C ILE A 62 -3.83 6.53 7.98
N GLN A 63 -3.71 7.73 8.53
CA GLN A 63 -3.03 7.95 9.81
C GLN A 63 -3.73 7.20 10.96
N LYS A 64 -5.06 7.25 11.00
CA LYS A 64 -5.84 6.52 12.01
C LYS A 64 -5.70 5.00 11.87
N MET A 65 -5.73 4.46 10.65
CA MET A 65 -5.47 3.04 10.40
C MET A 65 -4.09 2.63 10.94
N ASN A 66 -3.06 3.45 10.73
CA ASN A 66 -1.74 3.18 11.28
C ASN A 66 -1.71 3.24 12.81
N GLU A 67 -2.41 4.21 13.41
CA GLU A 67 -2.53 4.37 14.86
C GLU A 67 -3.13 3.12 15.50
N LEU A 68 -4.25 2.62 14.96
CA LEU A 68 -5.01 1.49 15.49
C LEU A 68 -4.31 0.15 15.22
N TYR A 69 -3.81 -0.04 14.01
CA TYR A 69 -3.37 -1.36 13.53
C TYR A 69 -1.86 -1.53 13.40
N LYS A 70 -1.08 -0.47 13.68
CA LYS A 70 0.39 -0.47 13.65
C LYS A 70 0.96 -0.97 12.31
N LEU A 71 0.34 -0.58 11.20
CA LEU A 71 0.66 -1.07 9.86
C LEU A 71 2.10 -0.74 9.41
N ASN A 72 2.69 0.34 9.93
CA ASN A 72 4.08 0.72 9.65
C ASN A 72 5.15 -0.24 10.21
N VAL A 73 4.83 -1.12 11.16
CA VAL A 73 5.83 -2.03 11.78
C VAL A 73 5.72 -3.49 11.28
N THR A 74 4.87 -3.73 10.28
CA THR A 74 4.69 -5.08 9.72
C THR A 74 5.93 -5.58 9.00
N LYS A 75 6.28 -6.85 9.24
CA LYS A 75 7.39 -7.55 8.55
C LYS A 75 6.93 -8.32 7.31
N ASN A 76 5.62 -8.52 7.13
CA ASN A 76 5.09 -9.26 5.99
C ASN A 76 5.18 -8.39 4.72
N SER A 77 5.90 -8.85 3.70
CA SER A 77 6.16 -8.07 2.48
C SER A 77 4.90 -7.79 1.65
N GLU A 78 3.95 -8.73 1.59
CA GLU A 78 2.69 -8.57 0.85
C GLU A 78 1.78 -7.53 1.52
N PHE A 79 1.80 -7.52 2.84
CA PHE A 79 1.11 -6.53 3.65
C PHE A 79 1.78 -5.16 3.54
N LYS A 80 3.10 -5.10 3.77
CA LYS A 80 3.90 -3.87 3.68
C LYS A 80 3.72 -3.22 2.31
N PHE A 81 3.75 -4.01 1.23
CA PHE A 81 3.48 -3.51 -0.11
C PHE A 81 2.13 -2.81 -0.26
N ARG A 82 1.02 -3.48 0.08
CA ARG A 82 -0.33 -2.89 -0.05
C ARG A 82 -0.50 -1.66 0.84
N TRP A 83 0.00 -1.73 2.06
CA TRP A 83 0.00 -0.62 2.98
C TRP A 83 0.76 0.61 2.46
N LEU A 84 1.95 0.41 1.91
CA LEU A 84 2.74 1.49 1.32
C LEU A 84 2.02 2.13 0.12
N ARG A 85 1.33 1.32 -0.71
CA ARG A 85 0.49 1.85 -1.80
C ARG A 85 -0.63 2.76 -1.28
N LEU A 86 -1.31 2.37 -0.20
CA LEU A 86 -2.32 3.21 0.45
C LEU A 86 -1.73 4.53 0.94
N CYS A 87 -0.56 4.49 1.57
CA CYS A 87 0.14 5.69 2.04
C CYS A 87 0.46 6.66 0.91
N ILE A 88 0.95 6.14 -0.23
CA ILE A 88 1.27 6.96 -1.41
C ILE A 88 0.00 7.57 -2.01
N LYS A 89 -1.07 6.77 -2.16
CA LYS A 89 -2.36 7.22 -2.70
C LYS A 89 -3.00 8.31 -1.84
N ALA A 90 -2.85 8.23 -0.51
CA ALA A 90 -3.28 9.27 0.42
C ALA A 90 -2.27 10.43 0.57
N GLN A 91 -1.20 10.44 -0.23
CA GLN A 91 -0.15 11.47 -0.24
C GLN A 91 0.49 11.70 1.14
N TRP A 92 0.73 10.63 1.89
CA TRP A 92 1.33 10.70 3.21
C TRP A 92 2.85 10.87 3.14
N LYS A 93 3.35 12.11 3.30
CA LYS A 93 4.77 12.47 3.12
C LYS A 93 5.72 11.72 4.05
N GLU A 94 5.33 11.52 5.30
CA GLU A 94 6.14 10.81 6.30
C GLU A 94 6.29 9.31 6.01
N ALA A 95 5.50 8.77 5.06
CA ALA A 95 5.65 7.39 4.60
C ALA A 95 6.72 7.24 3.49
N ILE A 96 7.10 8.31 2.78
CA ILE A 96 8.04 8.24 1.64
C ILE A 96 9.34 7.51 1.99
N PRO A 97 10.04 7.80 3.12
CA PRO A 97 11.27 7.09 3.46
C PRO A 97 11.08 5.57 3.58
N LYS A 98 9.95 5.12 4.15
CA LYS A 98 9.62 3.70 4.29
C LYS A 98 9.30 3.03 2.95
N VAL A 99 8.72 3.78 2.02
CA VAL A 99 8.48 3.31 0.64
C VAL A 99 9.81 3.06 -0.06
N LEU A 100 10.73 4.02 0.01
CA LEU A 100 12.03 3.92 -0.65
C LEU A 100 12.91 2.83 -0.05
N GLU A 101 12.92 2.71 1.28
CA GLU A 101 13.58 1.60 1.98
C GLU A 101 13.06 0.25 1.45
N PHE A 102 11.73 0.07 1.39
CA PHE A 102 11.15 -1.15 0.85
C PHE A 102 11.49 -1.37 -0.63
N ILE A 103 11.50 -0.33 -1.46
CA ILE A 103 11.90 -0.41 -2.86
C ILE A 103 13.34 -0.91 -2.99
N ASN A 104 14.26 -0.38 -2.17
CA ASN A 104 15.69 -0.66 -2.26
C ASN A 104 16.05 -2.03 -1.65
N GLU A 105 15.26 -2.53 -0.69
CA GLU A 105 15.44 -3.86 -0.10
C GLU A 105 14.88 -5.00 -0.96
N GLN A 106 13.90 -4.72 -1.82
CA GLN A 106 13.13 -5.77 -2.50
C GLN A 106 13.60 -6.00 -3.93
N GLY A 107 13.93 -7.25 -4.27
CA GLY A 107 14.26 -7.67 -5.64
C GLY A 107 13.03 -7.96 -6.53
N ARG A 108 11.81 -7.93 -5.98
CA ARG A 108 10.59 -8.30 -6.72
C ARG A 108 10.18 -7.18 -7.67
N MET A 109 10.59 -7.31 -8.94
CA MET A 109 10.36 -6.33 -10.01
C MET A 109 8.93 -5.77 -10.05
N ARG A 110 7.90 -6.62 -9.92
CA ARG A 110 6.48 -6.17 -9.93
C ARG A 110 6.17 -5.18 -8.80
N LEU A 111 6.65 -5.44 -7.59
CA LEU A 111 6.38 -4.58 -6.42
C LEU A 111 7.11 -3.25 -6.57
N VAL A 112 8.40 -3.32 -6.90
CA VAL A 112 9.28 -2.16 -7.07
C VAL A 112 8.72 -1.22 -8.13
N ARG A 113 8.38 -1.75 -9.32
CA ARG A 113 7.82 -0.95 -10.41
C ARG A 113 6.49 -0.31 -10.04
N THR A 114 5.63 -1.03 -9.33
CA THR A 114 4.33 -0.49 -8.91
C THR A 114 4.51 0.71 -7.97
N LEU A 115 5.39 0.60 -6.97
CA LEU A 115 5.64 1.69 -6.03
C LEU A 115 6.33 2.90 -6.68
N TYR A 116 7.28 2.68 -7.60
CA TYR A 116 7.88 3.78 -8.36
C TYR A 116 6.84 4.54 -9.19
N ARG A 117 5.92 3.82 -9.86
CA ARG A 117 4.82 4.45 -10.62
C ARG A 117 3.88 5.24 -9.73
N ASP A 118 3.49 4.68 -8.59
CA ASP A 118 2.64 5.36 -7.62
C ASP A 118 3.33 6.65 -7.10
N LEU A 119 4.62 6.58 -6.73
CA LEU A 119 5.39 7.76 -6.30
C LEU A 119 5.57 8.79 -7.42
N TYR A 120 5.81 8.35 -8.65
CA TYR A 120 5.98 9.25 -9.80
C TYR A 120 4.67 9.98 -10.15
N GLY A 121 3.53 9.30 -9.98
CA GLY A 121 2.20 9.88 -10.15
C GLY A 121 1.89 11.00 -9.16
N TRP A 122 2.50 10.96 -7.98
CA TRP A 122 2.38 12.00 -6.96
C TRP A 122 3.42 13.11 -7.16
N GLU A 123 2.97 14.32 -7.50
CA GLU A 123 3.84 15.45 -7.87
C GLU A 123 4.92 15.76 -6.82
N ASP A 124 4.56 15.84 -5.53
CA ASP A 124 5.51 16.18 -4.47
C ASP A 124 6.56 15.08 -4.23
N ALA A 125 6.23 13.81 -4.47
CA ALA A 125 7.14 12.69 -4.27
C ALA A 125 7.96 12.35 -5.52
N ARG A 126 7.52 12.80 -6.69
CA ARG A 126 8.16 12.48 -7.98
C ARG A 126 9.66 12.81 -8.02
N PRO A 127 10.14 13.99 -7.58
CA PRO A 127 11.59 14.27 -7.58
C PRO A 127 12.35 13.26 -6.73
N THR A 128 11.83 12.93 -5.55
CA THR A 128 12.44 11.97 -4.63
C THR A 128 12.51 10.56 -5.24
N ALA A 129 11.47 10.14 -5.95
CA ALA A 129 11.46 8.87 -6.67
C ALA A 129 12.52 8.83 -7.78
N ILE A 130 12.62 9.88 -8.59
CA ILE A 130 13.63 9.99 -9.64
C ILE A 130 15.05 9.95 -9.06
N ASP A 131 15.29 10.68 -7.97
CA ASP A 131 16.60 10.74 -7.33
C ASP A 131 17.00 9.39 -6.72
N ASN A 132 16.06 8.70 -6.06
CA ASN A 132 16.30 7.36 -5.56
C ASN A 132 16.62 6.37 -6.69
N PHE A 133 15.88 6.43 -7.81
CA PHE A 133 16.16 5.60 -8.98
C PHE A 133 17.56 5.88 -9.53
N LYS A 134 17.92 7.15 -9.76
CA LYS A 134 19.25 7.52 -10.26
C LYS A 134 20.38 7.03 -9.37
N LYS A 135 20.18 7.11 -8.05
CA LYS A 135 21.17 6.64 -7.06
C LYS A 135 21.37 5.14 -7.10
N HIS A 136 20.29 4.35 -7.23
CA HIS A 136 20.34 2.89 -7.10
C HIS A 136 20.30 2.14 -8.44
N ARG A 137 20.14 2.82 -9.59
CA ARG A 137 19.98 2.16 -10.89
C ARG A 137 21.13 1.21 -11.26
N GLY A 138 22.36 1.51 -10.82
CA GLY A 138 23.53 0.65 -11.07
C GLY A 138 23.51 -0.68 -10.30
N GLU A 139 22.72 -0.75 -9.23
CA GLU A 139 22.55 -1.94 -8.37
C GLU A 139 21.37 -2.82 -8.85
N MET A 140 20.50 -2.27 -9.71
CA MET A 140 19.32 -2.97 -10.20
C MET A 140 19.66 -3.97 -11.31
N HIS A 141 18.92 -5.07 -11.36
CA HIS A 141 18.97 -5.97 -12.50
C HIS A 141 18.61 -5.20 -13.78
N HIS A 142 19.39 -5.37 -14.86
CA HIS A 142 19.28 -4.59 -16.11
C HIS A 142 17.84 -4.46 -16.64
N ILE A 143 17.05 -5.55 -16.60
CA ILE A 143 15.65 -5.52 -17.04
C ILE A 143 14.79 -4.58 -16.17
N LEU A 144 14.96 -4.62 -14.84
CA LEU A 144 14.22 -3.74 -13.93
C LEU A 144 14.60 -2.28 -14.17
N GLU A 145 15.90 -2.02 -14.31
CA GLU A 145 16.45 -0.69 -14.57
C GLU A 145 15.88 -0.08 -15.86
N THR A 146 15.90 -0.85 -16.96
CA THR A 146 15.38 -0.42 -18.26
C THR A 146 13.89 -0.09 -18.17
N MET A 147 13.11 -0.98 -17.54
CA MET A 147 11.67 -0.78 -17.38
C MET A 147 11.33 0.43 -16.50
N LEU A 148 12.09 0.67 -15.44
CA LEU A 148 11.92 1.83 -14.57
C LEU A 148 12.32 3.13 -15.27
N SER A 149 13.38 3.14 -16.08
CA SER A 149 13.76 4.32 -16.85
C SER A 149 12.61 4.77 -17.76
N THR A 150 11.92 3.84 -18.41
CA THR A 150 10.70 4.12 -19.19
C THR A 150 9.54 4.57 -18.30
N ASP A 151 9.26 3.84 -17.21
CA ASP A 151 8.16 4.17 -16.29
C ASP A 151 8.32 5.59 -15.69
N LEU A 152 9.55 6.03 -15.46
CA LEU A 152 9.93 7.34 -14.89
C LEU A 152 10.21 8.41 -15.94
N LYS A 153 10.03 8.11 -17.24
CA LYS A 153 10.26 9.04 -18.37
C LYS A 153 11.68 9.63 -18.40
N LEU A 154 12.67 8.80 -18.12
CA LEU A 154 14.10 9.16 -18.12
C LEU A 154 14.88 8.57 -19.31
N GLY A 155 14.23 7.73 -20.12
CA GLY A 155 14.76 7.13 -21.34
C GLY A 155 14.27 7.80 -22.60
#